data_AF-A0A2H0CQC2-F1
#
_entry.id   AF-A0A2H0CQC2-F1
#
_cell.length_a   1.000
_cell.length_b   1.000
_cell.length_c   1.000
_cell.angle_alpha   90.00
_cell.angle_beta   90.00
_cell.angle_gamma   90.00
#
_symmetry.space_group_name_H-M   'P 1'
#
loop_
_entity.id
_entity.type
_entity.pdbx_description
1 polymer ?
#
loop_
_entity_poly.entity_id
_entity_poly.type
_entity_poly.pdbx_seq_one_letter_code
_entity_poly.pdbx_strand_id
1 'polypeptide(L)' 'MELLKEIDSIIEEVKDETANLKAAESKEEEIEALQEMLDALMRGARRVQEKLDQFNDRRYR' A
#
# COMPACT_ATOMS: atom_id res chain seq x y z
N MET A 1 12.21 12.71 -0.44
CA MET A 1 12.79 11.35 -0.43
C MET A 1 11.94 10.47 -1.33
N GLU A 2 12.55 9.63 -2.17
CA GLU A 2 11.83 8.78 -3.13
C GLU A 2 10.84 7.82 -2.45
N LEU A 3 11.24 7.19 -1.34
CA LEU A 3 10.36 6.35 -0.52
C LEU A 3 9.11 7.08 -0.02
N LEU A 4 9.24 8.34 0.38
CA LEU A 4 8.11 9.11 0.89
C LEU A 4 7.06 9.29 -0.22
N LYS A 5 7.50 9.60 -1.44
CA LYS A 5 6.61 9.73 -2.60
C LYS A 5 5.94 8.40 -2.96
N GLU A 6 6.66 7.29 -2.87
CA GLU A 6 6.11 5.95 -3.10
C GLU A 6 5.06 5.58 -2.04
N ILE A 7 5.34 5.84 -0.77
CA ILE A 7 4.38 5.61 0.33
C ILE A 7 3.16 6.51 0.17
N ASP A 8 3.35 7.79 -0.18
CA ASP A 8 2.25 8.71 -0.42
C ASP A 8 1.34 8.19 -1.55
N SER A 9 1.92 7.70 -2.66
CA SER A 9 1.16 7.09 -3.75
C SER A 9 0.34 5.89 -3.29
N ILE A 10 0.93 4.99 -2.49
CA ILE A 10 0.24 3.81 -1.96
C ILE A 10 -0.88 4.20 -1.00
N ILE A 11 -0.70 5.26 -0.21
CA ILE A 11 -1.75 5.77 0.67
C ILE A 11 -2.91 6.34 -0.14
N GLU A 12 -2.64 7.05 -1.24
CA GLU A 12 -3.71 7.51 -2.14
C GLU A 12 -4.46 6.33 -2.78
N GLU A 13 -3.76 5.31 -3.27
CA GLU A 13 -4.39 4.07 -3.79
C GLU A 13 -5.31 3.42 -2.74
N VAL A 14 -4.86 3.29 -1.49
CA VAL A 14 -5.71 2.73 -0.41
C VAL A 14 -6.94 3.59 -0.12
N LYS A 15 -6.83 4.93 -0.25
CA LYS A 15 -7.98 5.83 -0.07
C LYS A 15 -8.98 5.68 -1.22
N ASP A 16 -8.49 5.54 -2.44
CA ASP A 16 -9.32 5.30 -3.62
C ASP A 16 -10.08 3.98 -3.46
N GLU A 17 -9.41 2.90 -3.06
CA GLU A 17 -10.08 1.62 -2.80
C GLU A 17 -11.04 1.67 -1.61
N THR A 18 -10.76 2.51 -0.60
CA THR A 18 -11.70 2.76 0.49
C THR A 18 -12.96 3.49 -0.01
N ALA A 19 -12.83 4.36 -1.00
CA ALA A 19 -13.96 5.03 -1.63
C ALA A 19 -14.76 4.05 -2.50
N ASN A 20 -14.08 3.21 -3.29
CA ASN A 20 -14.70 2.16 -4.10
C ASN A 20 -15.50 1.19 -3.23
N LEU A 21 -14.92 0.73 -2.11
CA LEU A 21 -15.61 -0.15 -1.16
C LEU A 21 -16.87 0.50 -0.56
N LYS A 22 -16.87 1.82 -0.32
CA LYS A 22 -18.05 2.54 0.19
C LYS A 22 -19.14 2.73 -0.88
N ALA A 23 -18.74 2.77 -2.14
CA ALA A 23 -19.63 2.99 -3.28
C ALA A 23 -20.14 1.68 -3.89
N ALA A 24 -19.57 0.53 -3.51
CA ALA A 24 -19.94 -0.79 -4.03
C ALA A 24 -21.44 -1.07 -3.84
N GLU A 25 -22.10 -1.45 -4.92
CA GLU A 25 -23.52 -1.83 -4.95
C GLU A 25 -23.70 -3.35 -5.00
N SER A 26 -22.61 -4.10 -5.26
CA SER A 26 -22.59 -5.56 -5.37
C SER A 26 -21.49 -6.19 -4.51
N LYS A 27 -21.68 -7.48 -4.21
CA LYS A 27 -20.69 -8.27 -3.46
C LYS A 27 -19.40 -8.44 -4.25
N GLU A 28 -19.49 -8.53 -5.56
CA GLU A 28 -18.35 -8.63 -6.46
C GLU A 28 -17.47 -7.38 -6.38
N GLU A 29 -18.07 -6.18 -6.42
CA GLU A 29 -17.37 -4.89 -6.26
C GLU A 29 -16.75 -4.74 -4.87
N GLU A 30 -17.43 -5.18 -3.80
CA GLU A 30 -16.85 -5.19 -2.45
C GLU A 30 -15.59 -6.08 -2.39
N ILE A 31 -15.63 -7.27 -3.00
CA ILE A 31 -14.50 -8.20 -3.02
C ILE A 31 -13.33 -7.60 -3.82
N GLU A 32 -13.61 -6.98 -4.97
CA GLU A 32 -12.60 -6.35 -5.82
C GLU A 32 -11.89 -5.21 -5.06
N ALA A 33 -12.65 -4.26 -4.49
CA ALA A 33 -12.08 -3.16 -3.71
C ALA A 33 -11.23 -3.64 -2.52
N LEU A 34 -11.65 -4.72 -1.85
CA LEU A 34 -10.87 -5.32 -0.76
C LEU A 34 -9.58 -5.99 -1.26
N GLN A 35 -9.62 -6.64 -2.42
CA GLN A 35 -8.44 -7.27 -3.02
C GLN A 35 -7.41 -6.22 -3.46
N GLU A 36 -7.86 -5.14 -4.10
CA GLU A 36 -6.99 -4.06 -4.54
C GLU A 36 -6.39 -3.29 -3.35
N MET A 37 -7.19 -3.04 -2.31
CA MET A 37 -6.69 -2.43 -1.07
C MET A 37 -5.62 -3.31 -0.41
N LEU A 38 -5.82 -4.63 -0.37
CA LEU A 38 -4.84 -5.56 0.17
C LEU A 38 -3.53 -5.55 -0.63
N ASP A 39 -3.61 -5.52 -1.96
CA ASP A 39 -2.42 -5.46 -2.81
C ASP A 39 -1.62 -4.18 -2.55
N ALA A 40 -2.28 -3.02 -2.54
CA ALA A 40 -1.65 -1.73 -2.25
C ALA A 40 -0.93 -1.74 -0.89
N LEU A 41 -1.59 -2.23 0.16
CA LEU A 41 -1.00 -2.35 1.50
C LEU A 41 0.22 -3.28 1.53
N MET A 42 0.15 -4.43 0.86
CA MET A 42 1.25 -5.39 0.80
C MET A 42 2.46 -4.82 0.05
N ARG A 43 2.22 -4.07 -1.03
CA ARG A 43 3.28 -3.33 -1.74
C ARG A 43 3.93 -2.31 -0.82
N GLY A 44 3.15 -1.53 -0.09
CA GLY A 44 3.65 -0.51 0.85
C GLY A 44 4.49 -1.11 1.97
N ALA A 45 3.99 -2.18 2.60
CA ALA A 45 4.71 -2.89 3.66
C ALA A 45 6.08 -3.39 3.18
N ARG A 46 6.14 -3.98 1.97
CA ARG A 46 7.40 -4.48 1.40
C ARG A 46 8.40 -3.35 1.16
N ARG A 47 7.98 -2.19 0.64
CA ARG A 47 8.87 -1.04 0.41
C ARG A 47 9.44 -0.47 1.71
N VAL A 48 8.61 -0.37 2.75
CA VAL A 48 9.07 0.05 4.09
C VAL A 48 10.09 -0.94 4.63
N GLN A 49 9.82 -2.24 4.53
CA GLN A 49 10.72 -3.30 4.96
C GLN A 49 12.07 -3.22 4.24
N GLU A 50 12.09 -3.13 2.91
CA GLU A 50 13.33 -2.98 2.10
C GLU A 50 14.18 -1.80 2.58
N LYS A 51 13.55 -0.70 3.00
CA LYS A 51 14.26 0.49 3.49
C LYS A 51 14.79 0.33 4.90
N LEU A 52 14.05 -0.35 5.78
CA LEU A 52 14.56 -0.74 7.10
C LEU A 52 15.78 -1.64 6.96
N ASP A 53 15.73 -2.63 6.07
CA ASP A 53 16.85 -3.53 5.80
C ASP A 53 18.07 -2.75 5.27
N GLN A 54 17.87 -1.82 4.34
CA GLN A 54 18.96 -0.92 3.87
C GLN A 54 19.56 -0.05 4.98
N PHE A 55 18.77 0.36 5.98
CA PHE A 55 19.29 1.11 7.13
C PHE A 55 20.07 0.20 8.08
N ASN A 56 19.59 -1.02 8.32
CA ASN A 56 20.27 -2.01 9.15
C ASN A 56 21.60 -2.46 8.52
N ASP A 57 21.61 -2.78 7.23
CA ASP A 57 22.83 -3.17 6.51
C ASP A 57 23.90 -2.08 6.53
N ARG A 58 23.50 -0.80 6.43
CA ARG A 58 24.42 0.34 6.56
C ARG A 58 24.95 0.53 7.97
N ARG A 59 24.27 0.00 8.99
CA ARG A 59 24.67 0.10 10.40
C ARG A 59 25.68 -0.98 10.80
N TYR A 60 25.67 -2.11 10.10
CA TYR A 60 26.55 -3.26 10.38
C TYR A 60 27.76 -3.37 9.43
N ARG A 61 27.94 -2.44 8.49
CA ARG A 61 29.19 -2.19 7.77
C ARG A 61 29.95 -1.04 8.41
#